data_AF-A0A068VFA9-F1
#
_entry.id   AF-A0A068VFA9-F1
#
_cell.length_a   1.000
_cell.length_b   1.000
_cell.length_c   1.000
_cell.angle_alpha   90.00
_cell.angle_beta   90.00
_cell.angle_gamma   90.00
#
_symmetry.space_group_name_H-M   'P 1'
#
loop_
_entity.id
_entity.type
_entity.pdbx_description
1 polymer ?
#
loop_
_entity_poly.entity_id
_entity_poly.type
_entity_poly.pdbx_seq_one_letter_code
_entity_poly.pdbx_strand_id
1 'polypeptide(L)' 'MTIEAFAARKTIKVSFTSTGIGGSKTAILKFQALSNRTRITFYSPNYHTKLHDYGHICGPVLDDVKVFPLK' A
#
# COMPACT_ATOMS: atom_id res chain seq x y z
N MET A 1 1.63 -8.87 6.71
CA MET A 1 0.76 -8.65 5.54
C MET A 1 1.46 -7.77 4.52
N THR A 2 1.02 -7.85 3.27
CA THR A 2 1.76 -7.26 2.15
C THR A 2 0.86 -6.33 1.36
N ILE A 3 1.42 -5.20 0.93
CA ILE A 3 0.81 -4.27 -0.01
C ILE A 3 1.69 -4.22 -1.26
N GLU A 4 1.05 -4.22 -2.41
CA GLU A 4 1.68 -3.93 -3.69
C GLU A 4 1.20 -2.56 -4.17
N ALA A 5 2.14 -1.70 -4.55
CA ALA A 5 1.84 -0.39 -5.10
C ALA A 5 2.33 -0.31 -6.55
N PHE A 6 1.52 0.29 -7.41
CA PHE A 6 1.76 0.39 -8.85
C PHE A 6 1.63 1.84 -9.30
N ALA A 7 2.58 2.30 -10.11
CA ALA A 7 2.52 3.59 -10.79
C ALA A 7 3.30 3.51 -12.10
N ALA A 8 2.70 3.93 -13.22
CA ALA A 8 3.28 3.80 -14.56
C ALA A 8 3.77 2.36 -14.84
N ARG A 9 5.08 2.18 -15.09
CA ARG A 9 5.73 0.87 -15.31
C ARG A 9 6.44 0.33 -14.06
N LYS A 10 6.18 0.90 -12.89
CA LYS A 10 6.89 0.59 -11.65
C LYS A 10 5.94 -0.02 -10.62
N THR A 11 6.48 -0.99 -9.89
CA THR A 11 5.79 -1.69 -8.82
C THR A 11 6.75 -1.87 -7.65
N ILE A 12 6.22 -1.77 -6.43
CA ILE A 12 6.89 -2.19 -5.21
C ILE A 12 5.99 -3.13 -4.41
N LYS A 13 6.61 -4.04 -3.67
CA LYS A 13 5.95 -4.93 -2.73
C LYS A 13 6.50 -4.66 -1.33
N VAL A 14 5.61 -4.30 -0.41
CA VAL A 14 5.97 -3.87 0.94
C VAL A 14 5.29 -4.79 1.94
N SER A 15 6.10 -5.58 2.64
CA SER A 15 5.64 -6.39 3.76
C SER A 15 5.73 -5.59 5.06
N PHE A 16 4.65 -5.64 5.84
CA PHE A 16 4.54 -5.11 7.19
C PHE A 16 3.91 -6.14 8.12
N THR A 17 4.50 -6.39 9.27
CA THR A 17 3.98 -7.30 10.29
C THR A 17 3.73 -6.50 11.55
N SER A 18 2.46 -6.41 11.95
CA SER A 18 2.10 -5.75 13.21
C SER A 18 2.58 -6.60 14.39
N THR A 19 3.18 -5.95 15.37
CA THR A 19 3.60 -6.55 16.64
C THR A 19 2.60 -6.28 17.78
N GLY A 20 1.45 -5.65 17.48
CA GLY A 20 0.39 -5.37 18.47
C GLY A 20 0.64 -4.16 19.37
N ILE A 21 1.77 -3.46 19.22
CA ILE A 21 2.15 -2.27 19.99
C ILE A 21 2.08 -0.97 19.18
N GLY A 22 1.43 -1.03 18.01
CA GLY A 22 1.43 0.05 17.01
C GLY A 22 2.68 0.06 16.13
N GLY A 23 2.82 1.11 15.32
CA GLY A 23 3.94 1.31 14.40
C GLY A 23 3.53 1.37 12.93
N SER A 24 4.44 1.87 12.10
CA SER A 24 4.25 2.01 10.66
C SER A 24 5.56 1.74 9.90
N LYS A 25 5.45 1.52 8.59
CA LYS A 25 6.59 1.37 7.69
C LYS A 25 6.38 2.23 6.47
N THR A 26 7.27 3.19 6.27
CA THR A 26 7.28 4.05 5.08
C THR A 26 7.90 3.32 3.89
N ALA A 27 7.31 3.52 2.70
CA ALA A 27 7.83 3.01 1.45
C ALA A 27 7.83 4.10 0.37
N ILE A 28 8.75 4.00 -0.59
CA ILE A 28 8.93 4.97 -1.66
C ILE A 28 8.83 4.24 -3.00
N LEU A 29 7.94 4.72 -3.88
CA LEU A 29 7.82 4.28 -5.27
C LEU A 29 8.26 5.42 -6.19
N LYS A 30 9.49 5.34 -6.72
CA LYS A 30 9.96 6.26 -7.76
C LYS A 30 9.44 5.79 -9.12
N PHE A 31 8.73 6.66 -9.84
CA PHE A 31 8.22 6.37 -11.18
C PHE A 31 8.30 7.61 -12.07
N GLN A 32 8.23 7.39 -13.39
CA GLN A 32 8.11 8.45 -14.39
C GLN A 32 6.71 8.39 -15.00
N ALA A 33 6.03 9.53 -15.07
CA ALA A 33 4.69 9.62 -15.67
C ALA A 33 4.75 9.28 -17.17
N LEU A 34 3.76 8.52 -17.65
CA LEU A 34 3.64 8.15 -19.07
C LEU A 34 2.69 9.07 -19.84
N SER A 35 1.87 9.84 -19.14
CA SER A 35 0.89 10.77 -19.67
C SER A 35 0.52 11.81 -18.61
N ASN A 36 -0.30 12.79 -18.99
CA ASN A 36 -0.81 13.83 -18.08
C ASN A 36 -1.60 13.26 -16.88
N ARG A 37 -2.14 12.04 -16.99
CA ARG A 37 -2.87 11.37 -15.91
C ARG A 37 -2.16 10.08 -15.50
N THR A 38 -1.63 10.07 -14.28
CA THR A 38 -1.09 8.85 -13.68
C THR A 38 -2.07 8.25 -12.68
N ARG A 39 -2.35 6.95 -12.82
CA ARG A 39 -3.06 6.16 -11.80
C ARG A 39 -2.04 5.52 -10.87
N ILE A 40 -2.27 5.70 -9.57
CA ILE A 40 -1.54 5.01 -8.50
C ILE A 40 -2.49 3.98 -7.91
N THR A 41 -2.12 2.72 -7.95
CA THR A 41 -2.94 1.62 -7.42
C THR A 41 -2.24 1.01 -6.23
N PHE A 42 -3.00 0.75 -5.16
CA PHE A 42 -2.56 -0.06 -4.04
C PHE A 42 -3.41 -1.33 -3.99
N TYR A 43 -2.75 -2.46 -3.79
CA TYR A 43 -3.39 -3.77 -3.78
C TYR A 43 -2.91 -4.54 -2.54
N SER A 44 -3.86 -5.06 -1.76
CA SER A 44 -3.57 -5.97 -0.67
C SER A 44 -4.21 -7.33 -0.96
N PRO A 45 -3.43 -8.39 -1.24
CA PRO A 45 -3.98 -9.71 -1.53
C PRO A 45 -4.59 -10.40 -0.30
N ASN A 46 -4.41 -9.88 0.91
CA ASN A 46 -4.76 -10.54 2.17
C ASN A 46 -5.80 -9.77 3.00
N TYR A 47 -6.57 -8.87 2.38
CA TYR A 47 -7.66 -8.18 3.07
C TYR A 47 -8.90 -9.09 3.13
N HIS A 48 -9.08 -9.77 4.27
CA HIS A 48 -10.27 -10.59 4.52
C HIS A 48 -11.13 -9.92 5.59
N THR A 49 -12.10 -9.11 5.16
CA THR A 49 -13.21 -8.71 6.02
C THR A 49 -14.27 -9.81 5.99
N LYS A 50 -14.39 -10.55 7.09
CA LYS A 50 -15.59 -11.33 7.36
C LYS A 50 -16.57 -10.46 8.14
N LEU A 51 -17.73 -10.18 7.55
CA LEU A 51 -18.77 -9.33 8.16
C LEU A 51 -19.54 -10.06 9.28
N HIS A 52 -19.56 -11.39 9.25
CA HIS A 52 -20.40 -12.23 10.13
C HIS A 52 -19.60 -13.20 11.03
N ASP A 53 -18.26 -13.13 11.02
CA ASP A 53 -17.40 -13.94 11.89
C ASP A 53 -16.44 -13.01 12.67
N TYR A 54 -16.01 -13.46 13.86
CA TYR A 54 -15.01 -12.79 14.71
C TYR A 54 -13.58 -12.72 14.12
N GLY A 55 -13.37 -13.30 12.93
CA GLY A 55 -12.08 -13.33 12.25
C GLY A 55 -11.86 -12.09 11.36
N HIS A 56 -11.70 -10.92 11.97
CA HIS A 56 -11.26 -9.72 11.23
C HIS A 56 -9.74 -9.77 11.06
N ILE A 57 -9.29 -10.26 9.91
CA ILE A 57 -7.89 -10.17 9.53
C ILE A 57 -7.70 -8.77 8.95
N CYS A 58 -7.33 -7.83 9.82
CA CYS A 58 -7.11 -6.44 9.47
C CYS A 58 -5.89 -6.33 8.55
N GLY A 59 -6.15 -6.11 7.26
CA GLY A 59 -5.13 -5.70 6.31
C GLY A 59 -4.39 -4.46 6.78
N PRO A 60 -3.13 -4.26 6.33
CA PRO A 60 -2.37 -3.07 6.67
C PRO A 60 -3.13 -1.84 6.15
N VAL A 61 -3.30 -0.86 7.03
CA VAL A 61 -3.88 0.43 6.69
C VAL A 61 -2.84 1.28 5.98
N LEU A 62 -3.24 1.94 4.90
CA LEU A 62 -2.44 2.95 4.23
C LEU A 62 -2.74 4.31 4.85
N ASP A 63 -1.69 5.05 5.16
CA ASP A 63 -1.79 6.41 5.69
C ASP A 63 -0.68 7.29 5.10
N ASP A 64 -0.86 8.61 5.16
CA ASP A 64 0.06 9.65 4.70
C ASP A 64 0.57 9.47 3.25
N VAL A 65 -0.34 9.11 2.33
CA VAL A 65 0.01 8.95 0.91
C VAL A 65 0.30 10.31 0.27
N LYS A 66 1.57 10.53 -0.10
CA LYS A 66 2.04 11.76 -0.73
C LYS A 66 2.69 11.47 -2.09
N VAL A 67 2.44 12.38 -3.04
CA VAL A 67 3.06 12.37 -4.37
C VAL A 67 3.69 13.74 -4.59
N PHE A 68 4.97 13.76 -4.94
CA PHE A 68 5.72 14.99 -5.18
C PHE A 68 6.74 14.78 -6.31
N PRO A 69 7.08 15.83 -7.07
CA PRO A 69 8.13 15.76 -8.07
C PRO A 69 9.48 15.47 -7.40
N LEU A 70 10.31 14.65 -8.05
CA LEU A 70 11.69 14.43 -7.63
C LEU A 70 12.52 15.67 -7.99
N LYS A 71 13.45 16.06 -7.11
CA LYS A 71 14.48 17.04 -7.41
C LYS A 71 15.57 16.42 -8.29
#